data_AF-A0A532TH25-F1
#
_entry.id   AF-A0A532TH25-F1
#
_cell.length_a   1.000
_cell.length_b   1.000
_cell.length_c   1.000
_cell.angle_alpha   90.00
_cell.angle_beta   90.00
_cell.angle_gamma   90.00
#
_symmetry.space_group_name_H-M   'P 1'
#
loop_
_entity.id
_entity.type
_entity.pdbx_description
1 polymer ?
#
loop_
_entity_poly.entity_id
_entity_poly.type
_entity_poly.pdbx_seq_one_letter_code
_entity_poly.pdbx_strand_id
1 'polypeptide(L)'
;MLKISQIETNREDTGKCPECGGKTILNSFEKICKECGLVINNLYRESSFIFHDLKNKNSLSKQYVALGERTDFIGGLGSFIDYEKSKYLKDKSGKLLPPSEQKLFRRLKKNYAQFLRIKNHETEYRIFNILNKISLYLNLNKNIRNNVAYYYKKIVKSEEKVINNISLIAFCIFFASRKENHNAPITINEISNAFQNFGHRVNPRLILRDGIRYKHYLNNDSLPHRSEDYLIRLVDEVIKHKFLKERIVKKGVLWSEHEFQNKLIMKCREILEALPLWQRGGRNPFILTGAIIYLADKLIAKDYDQKPILTQKIISEATSIAEYSIRDHYVNLLKPIFIN
;
A
#
# COMPACT_ATOMS: atom_id res chain seq x y z
N MET A 1 -4.46 -23.62 1.43
CA MET A 1 -3.98 -24.03 2.77
C MET A 1 -3.51 -25.49 2.64
N LEU A 2 -2.28 -25.69 2.18
CA LEU A 2 -1.70 -27.03 2.06
C LEU A 2 -1.30 -27.48 3.47
N LYS A 3 -2.04 -28.44 4.02
CA LYS A 3 -1.59 -29.20 5.19
C LYS A 3 -0.35 -29.97 4.73
N ILE A 4 0.82 -29.44 5.06
CA ILE A 4 2.05 -30.23 5.04
C ILE A 4 1.80 -31.31 6.10
N SER A 5 1.59 -32.54 5.65
CA SER A 5 1.58 -33.71 6.51
C SER A 5 2.98 -33.90 7.06
N GLN A 6 3.33 -33.10 8.06
CA GLN A 6 4.28 -33.55 9.05
C GLN A 6 3.67 -34.81 9.66
N ILE A 7 4.43 -35.89 9.67
CA ILE A 7 4.14 -37.02 10.54
C ILE A 7 4.31 -36.44 11.95
N GLU A 8 3.25 -35.82 12.46
CA GLU A 8 3.10 -35.49 13.86
C GLU A 8 2.97 -36.84 14.56
N THR A 9 4.09 -37.37 15.07
CA THR A 9 3.97 -38.28 16.21
C THR A 9 3.29 -37.48 17.30
N ASN A 10 1.99 -37.71 17.46
CA ASN A 10 1.13 -37.20 18.52
C ASN A 10 1.66 -37.62 19.89
N ARG A 11 2.76 -37.02 20.32
CA ARG A 11 3.14 -36.92 21.73
C ARG A 11 2.94 -35.47 22.08
N GLU A 12 1.97 -35.21 22.95
CA GLU A 12 1.80 -33.89 23.56
C GLU A 12 3.15 -33.48 24.15
N ASP A 13 3.83 -32.57 23.45
CA ASP A 13 5.17 -32.16 23.79
C ASP A 13 5.04 -31.17 24.96
N THR A 14 4.90 -31.69 26.19
CA THR A 14 4.51 -30.96 27.43
C THR A 14 5.48 -29.84 27.86
N GLY A 15 6.49 -29.51 27.04
CA GLY A 15 7.49 -28.47 27.30
C GLY A 15 8.37 -28.75 28.52
N LYS A 16 8.29 -29.97 29.07
CA LYS A 16 8.97 -30.43 30.27
C LYS A 16 9.92 -31.56 29.94
N CYS A 17 11.03 -31.61 30.67
CA CYS A 17 12.02 -32.67 30.56
C CYS A 17 11.44 -34.00 31.09
N PRO A 18 11.58 -35.11 30.36
CA PRO A 18 11.11 -36.42 30.82
C PRO A 18 11.90 -36.93 32.04
N GLU A 19 13.14 -36.49 32.22
CA GLU A 19 14.01 -36.95 33.31
C GLU A 19 13.84 -36.12 34.59
N CYS A 20 13.98 -34.80 34.50
CA CYS A 20 13.96 -33.93 35.69
C CYS A 20 12.69 -33.08 35.83
N GLY A 21 11.76 -33.14 34.88
CA GLY A 21 10.58 -32.26 34.84
C GLY A 21 10.86 -30.79 34.51
N GLY A 22 12.14 -30.41 34.38
CA GLY A 22 12.62 -29.05 34.14
C GLY A 22 12.23 -28.47 32.78
N LYS A 23 12.37 -27.15 32.64
CA LYS A 23 11.96 -26.43 31.42
C LYS A 23 12.86 -26.76 30.23
N THR A 24 12.25 -27.08 29.09
CA THR A 24 12.97 -27.30 27.83
C THR A 24 13.21 -25.98 27.11
N ILE A 25 14.44 -25.76 26.65
CA ILE A 25 14.86 -24.62 25.81
C ILE A 25 15.28 -25.12 24.43
N LEU A 26 15.15 -24.26 23.42
CA LEU A 26 15.68 -24.49 22.08
C LEU A 26 17.08 -23.88 22.00
N ASN A 27 18.09 -24.70 21.73
CA ASN A 27 19.46 -24.24 21.46
C ASN A 27 19.83 -24.61 20.02
N SER A 28 19.92 -23.61 19.15
CA SER A 28 20.24 -23.67 17.71
C SER A 28 19.47 -24.74 16.89
N PHE A 29 19.74 -26.02 17.10
CA PHE A 29 19.19 -27.15 16.34
C PHE A 29 18.58 -28.27 17.22
N GLU A 30 18.68 -28.15 18.55
CA GLU A 30 18.29 -29.19 19.50
C GLU A 30 17.40 -28.63 20.62
N LYS A 31 16.48 -29.47 21.11
CA LYS A 31 15.66 -29.15 22.29
C LYS A 31 16.31 -29.76 23.52
N ILE A 32 16.82 -28.90 24.40
CA ILE A 32 17.64 -29.27 25.55
C ILE A 32 16.93 -28.87 26.84
N CYS A 33 17.03 -29.69 27.88
CA CYS A 33 16.60 -29.28 29.21
C CYS A 33 17.60 -28.28 29.82
N LYS A 34 17.11 -27.15 30.33
CA LYS A 34 17.97 -26.14 30.96
C LYS A 34 18.64 -26.64 32.25
N GLU A 35 18.00 -27.55 32.97
CA GLU A 35 18.42 -27.97 34.30
C GLU A 35 19.37 -29.16 34.28
N CYS A 36 19.04 -30.23 33.55
CA CYS A 36 19.86 -31.44 33.49
C CYS A 36 20.70 -31.57 32.21
N GLY A 37 20.52 -30.68 31.23
CA GLY A 37 21.24 -30.74 29.96
C GLY A 37 20.77 -31.85 29.01
N LEU A 38 19.71 -32.60 29.33
CA LEU A 38 19.19 -33.67 28.49
C LEU A 38 18.72 -33.14 27.13
N VAL A 39 19.24 -33.72 26.05
CA VAL A 39 18.77 -33.48 24.68
C VAL A 39 17.55 -34.36 24.43
N ILE A 40 16.38 -33.72 24.28
CA ILE A 40 15.08 -34.40 24.20
C ILE A 40 14.74 -34.78 22.77
N ASN A 41 15.00 -33.89 21.80
CA ASN A 41 14.79 -34.15 20.38
C ASN A 41 15.78 -33.34 19.50
N ASN A 42 16.21 -33.94 18.38
CA ASN A 42 16.92 -33.27 17.28
C ASN A 42 15.89 -32.69 16.30
N LEU A 43 15.41 -31.46 16.59
CA LEU A 43 14.16 -30.96 16.00
C LEU A 43 14.30 -30.26 14.64
N TYR A 44 15.50 -30.03 14.11
CA TYR A 44 15.62 -29.31 12.84
C TYR A 44 16.48 -30.04 11.81
N ARG A 45 15.81 -30.69 10.85
CA ARG A 45 16.35 -30.83 9.50
C ARG A 45 16.13 -29.51 8.79
N GLU A 46 17.18 -28.92 8.25
CA GLU A 46 17.01 -27.82 7.31
C GLU A 46 16.07 -28.27 6.19
N SER A 47 15.17 -27.38 5.73
CA SER A 47 14.26 -27.73 4.64
C SER A 47 15.07 -28.18 3.42
N SER A 48 14.65 -29.28 2.79
CA SER A 48 15.24 -29.79 1.55
C SER A 48 15.05 -28.83 0.37
N PHE A 49 14.16 -27.86 0.53
CA PHE A 49 13.82 -26.84 -0.45
C PHE A 49 14.00 -25.42 0.10
N ILE A 50 14.08 -24.46 -0.83
CA ILE A 50 14.22 -23.03 -0.54
C ILE A 50 13.07 -22.26 -1.18
N PHE A 51 12.49 -21.31 -0.44
CA PHE A 51 11.39 -20.45 -0.93
C PHE A 51 11.85 -19.10 -1.50
N HIS A 52 13.04 -18.63 -1.12
CA HIS A 52 13.59 -17.34 -1.54
C HIS A 52 14.61 -17.53 -2.66
N ASP A 53 14.55 -16.66 -3.65
CA ASP A 53 15.55 -16.62 -4.73
C ASP A 53 16.86 -16.10 -4.12
N LEU A 54 17.77 -17.01 -3.77
CA LEU A 54 19.08 -16.64 -3.27
C LEU A 54 19.88 -16.08 -4.45
N LYS A 55 20.30 -14.82 -4.34
CA LYS A 55 21.15 -14.17 -5.35
C LYS A 55 22.44 -14.96 -5.62
N ASN A 56 22.89 -15.76 -4.65
CA ASN A 56 23.97 -16.72 -4.81
C ASN A 56 23.45 -18.01 -5.46
N LYS A 57 23.57 -18.07 -6.78
CA LYS A 57 23.24 -19.24 -7.61
C LYS A 57 24.27 -20.36 -7.52
N ASN A 58 25.40 -20.10 -6.89
CA ASN A 58 26.51 -21.04 -6.82
C ASN A 58 26.38 -21.82 -5.51
N SER A 59 26.24 -23.14 -5.64
CA SER A 59 26.28 -24.15 -4.57
C SER A 59 25.13 -24.17 -3.55
N LEU A 60 23.93 -24.56 -3.96
CA LEU A 60 22.94 -25.09 -3.04
C LEU A 60 22.40 -26.42 -3.57
N SER A 61 22.59 -27.49 -2.80
CA SER A 61 22.00 -28.83 -2.98
C SER A 61 20.47 -28.86 -2.79
N LYS A 62 19.85 -27.70 -2.52
CA LYS A 62 18.44 -27.55 -2.20
C LYS A 62 17.67 -27.02 -3.40
N GLN A 63 16.52 -27.64 -3.68
CA GLN A 63 15.67 -27.27 -4.80
C GLN A 63 14.83 -26.03 -4.47
N TYR A 64 14.73 -25.08 -5.40
CA TYR A 64 13.79 -23.98 -5.27
C TYR A 64 12.35 -24.48 -5.45
N VAL A 65 11.47 -24.13 -4.51
CA VAL A 65 10.05 -24.42 -4.60
C VAL A 65 9.26 -23.12 -4.52
N ALA A 66 8.49 -22.84 -5.56
CA ALA A 66 7.57 -21.72 -5.54
C ALA A 66 6.41 -22.01 -4.57
N LEU A 67 6.04 -21.03 -3.75
CA LEU A 67 4.89 -21.10 -2.82
C LEU A 67 3.53 -21.35 -3.52
N GLY A 68 3.49 -21.31 -4.86
CA GLY A 68 2.27 -21.50 -5.64
C GLY A 68 1.36 -20.27 -5.58
N GLU A 69 0.18 -20.43 -4.98
CA GLU A 69 -0.84 -19.38 -4.90
C GLU A 69 -0.35 -18.24 -3.99
N ARG A 70 -0.21 -17.03 -4.55
CA ARG A 70 0.11 -15.81 -3.80
C ARG A 70 -1.17 -15.02 -3.54
N THR A 71 -1.10 -14.08 -2.60
CA THR A 71 -2.24 -13.20 -2.31
C THR A 71 -2.58 -12.32 -3.50
N ASP A 72 -1.56 -11.72 -4.13
CA ASP A 72 -1.66 -10.74 -5.21
C ASP A 72 -1.64 -11.35 -6.63
N PHE A 73 -1.57 -12.68 -6.74
CA PHE A 73 -1.46 -13.38 -8.02
C PHE A 73 -2.37 -14.60 -8.08
N ILE A 74 -3.10 -14.72 -9.17
CA ILE A 74 -3.85 -15.93 -9.52
C ILE A 74 -2.95 -16.76 -10.42
N GLY A 75 -2.15 -17.59 -9.77
CA GLY A 75 -1.33 -18.60 -10.41
C GLY A 75 -1.95 -19.96 -10.19
N GLY A 76 -2.02 -20.76 -11.25
CA GLY A 76 -2.27 -22.19 -11.13
C GLY A 76 -1.02 -22.92 -10.63
N LEU A 77 -1.21 -24.14 -10.12
CA LEU A 77 -0.12 -25.09 -9.95
C LEU A 77 0.42 -25.44 -11.35
N GLY A 78 1.67 -25.08 -11.64
CA GLY A 78 2.29 -25.35 -12.93
C GLY A 78 3.52 -24.49 -13.21
N SER A 79 4.26 -24.87 -14.24
CA SER A 79 5.35 -24.08 -14.81
C SER A 79 4.82 -23.16 -15.92
N PHE A 80 5.45 -22.00 -16.07
CA PHE A 80 5.17 -21.10 -17.19
C PHE A 80 6.10 -21.43 -18.35
N ILE A 81 5.60 -21.27 -19.58
CA ILE A 81 6.43 -21.24 -20.77
C ILE A 81 7.20 -19.92 -20.75
N ASP A 82 8.45 -19.98 -20.27
CA ASP A 82 9.36 -18.84 -20.03
C ASP A 82 8.85 -17.84 -18.96
N TYR A 83 9.61 -16.77 -18.71
CA TYR A 83 9.25 -15.72 -17.78
C TYR A 83 7.94 -15.03 -18.19
N GLU A 84 7.10 -14.69 -17.20
CA GLU A 84 5.77 -14.11 -17.42
C GLU A 84 5.79 -12.87 -18.33
N LYS A 85 6.76 -11.97 -18.13
CA LYS A 85 6.87 -10.68 -18.83
C LYS A 85 7.78 -10.69 -20.07
N SER A 86 8.29 -11.85 -20.51
CA SER A 86 9.16 -11.91 -21.69
C SER A 86 8.36 -11.68 -22.99
N LYS A 87 8.82 -10.73 -23.81
CA LYS A 87 8.31 -10.48 -25.18
C LYS A 87 8.99 -11.38 -26.23
N TYR A 88 10.26 -11.67 -26.00
CA TYR A 88 11.10 -12.50 -26.85
C TYR A 88 11.66 -13.62 -25.99
N LEU A 89 11.49 -14.85 -26.45
CA LEU A 89 11.99 -16.05 -25.81
C LEU A 89 13.42 -16.28 -26.27
N LYS A 90 14.24 -16.74 -25.33
CA LYS A 90 15.66 -17.02 -25.52
C LYS A 90 15.94 -18.48 -25.20
N ASP A 91 16.95 -19.04 -25.85
CA ASP A 91 17.50 -20.35 -25.53
C ASP A 91 18.20 -20.36 -24.17
N LYS A 92 18.56 -21.57 -23.70
CA LYS A 92 19.40 -21.77 -22.50
C LYS A 92 20.67 -20.92 -22.52
N SER A 93 21.26 -20.74 -23.70
CA SER A 93 22.48 -19.94 -23.91
C SER A 93 22.22 -18.43 -23.99
N GLY A 94 20.97 -17.98 -23.86
CA GLY A 94 20.58 -16.56 -23.91
C GLY A 94 20.41 -15.96 -25.32
N LYS A 95 20.60 -16.76 -26.38
CA LYS A 95 20.36 -16.36 -27.79
C LYS A 95 18.85 -16.29 -28.08
N LEU A 96 18.44 -15.39 -28.96
CA LEU A 96 17.05 -15.28 -29.39
C LEU A 96 16.67 -16.47 -30.27
N LEU A 97 15.45 -16.99 -30.06
CA LEU A 97 14.90 -18.05 -30.90
C LEU A 97 14.66 -17.56 -32.34
N PRO A 98 14.75 -18.43 -33.35
CA PRO A 98 14.41 -18.09 -34.71
C PRO A 98 12.93 -17.65 -34.84
N PRO A 99 12.57 -16.84 -35.85
CA PRO A 99 11.23 -16.25 -35.98
C PRO A 99 10.09 -17.27 -35.99
N SER A 100 10.31 -18.44 -36.59
CA SER A 100 9.36 -19.56 -36.65
C SER A 100 9.02 -20.09 -35.25
N GLU A 101 10.04 -20.42 -34.46
CA GLU A 101 9.91 -20.89 -33.09
C GLU A 101 9.35 -19.81 -32.17
N GLN A 102 9.78 -18.56 -32.36
CA GLN A 102 9.25 -17.43 -31.63
C GLN A 102 7.72 -17.32 -31.79
N LYS A 103 7.21 -17.51 -33.01
CA LYS A 103 5.77 -17.54 -33.31
C LYS A 103 5.08 -18.74 -32.67
N LEU A 104 5.67 -19.93 -32.75
CA LEU A 104 5.16 -21.16 -32.13
C LEU A 104 5.00 -21.00 -30.61
N PHE A 105 6.07 -20.66 -29.91
CA PHE A 105 6.05 -20.52 -28.45
C PHE A 105 5.20 -19.35 -27.97
N ARG A 106 5.12 -18.25 -28.73
CA ARG A 106 4.13 -17.19 -28.45
C ARG A 106 2.70 -17.70 -28.52
N ARG A 107 2.37 -18.53 -29.52
CA ARG A 107 1.04 -19.17 -29.64
C ARG A 107 0.78 -20.10 -28.45
N LEU A 108 1.75 -20.94 -28.10
CA LEU A 108 1.65 -21.85 -26.96
C LEU A 108 1.50 -21.10 -25.63
N LYS A 109 2.30 -20.05 -25.39
CA LYS A 109 2.21 -19.20 -24.20
C LYS A 109 0.84 -18.53 -24.09
N LYS A 110 0.29 -18.04 -25.21
CA LYS A 110 -1.06 -17.45 -25.25
C LYS A 110 -2.15 -18.48 -24.92
N ASN A 111 -2.07 -19.68 -25.50
CA ASN A 111 -3.03 -20.76 -25.24
C ASN A 111 -2.93 -21.27 -23.79
N TYR A 112 -1.71 -21.40 -23.26
CA TYR A 112 -1.48 -21.80 -21.87
C TYR A 112 -2.08 -20.79 -20.88
N ALA A 113 -1.85 -19.50 -21.10
CA ALA A 113 -2.42 -18.44 -20.27
C ALA A 113 -3.96 -18.35 -20.33
N GLN A 114 -4.59 -18.98 -21.32
CA GLN A 114 -6.04 -18.98 -21.48
C GLN A 114 -6.75 -19.73 -20.34
N PHE A 115 -6.14 -20.77 -19.78
CA PHE A 115 -6.73 -21.54 -18.67
C PHE A 115 -7.00 -20.68 -17.43
N LEU A 116 -6.06 -19.79 -17.08
CA LEU A 116 -6.21 -18.83 -15.99
C LEU A 116 -7.37 -17.85 -16.20
N ARG A 117 -7.77 -17.66 -17.47
CA ARG A 117 -8.83 -16.73 -17.86
C ARG A 117 -10.21 -17.36 -17.96
N ILE A 118 -10.33 -18.69 -17.90
CA ILE A 118 -11.58 -19.41 -18.21
C ILE A 118 -12.18 -20.14 -17.00
N LYS A 119 -11.37 -20.75 -16.13
CA LYS A 119 -11.91 -21.56 -15.01
C LYS A 119 -12.02 -20.75 -13.74
N ASN A 120 -13.23 -20.65 -13.16
CA ASN A 120 -13.64 -20.19 -11.79
C ASN A 120 -12.96 -18.95 -11.16
N HIS A 121 -11.92 -18.42 -11.80
CA HIS A 121 -11.02 -17.37 -11.37
C HIS A 121 -10.99 -16.25 -12.41
N GLU A 122 -11.85 -16.28 -13.45
CA GLU A 122 -11.84 -15.24 -14.49
C GLU A 122 -12.06 -13.86 -13.89
N THR A 123 -13.01 -13.77 -12.95
CA THR A 123 -13.39 -12.55 -12.24
C THR A 123 -12.21 -12.04 -11.42
N GLU A 124 -11.63 -12.89 -10.58
CA GLU A 124 -10.45 -12.55 -9.78
C GLU A 124 -9.29 -12.11 -10.67
N TYR A 125 -9.06 -12.78 -11.81
CA TYR A 125 -7.96 -12.48 -12.73
C TYR A 125 -8.14 -11.10 -13.36
N ARG A 126 -9.36 -10.77 -13.78
CA ARG A 126 -9.70 -9.43 -14.27
C ARG A 126 -9.49 -8.38 -13.18
N ILE A 127 -9.92 -8.67 -11.95
CA ILE A 127 -9.80 -7.75 -10.81
C ILE A 127 -8.35 -7.49 -10.41
N PHE A 128 -7.50 -8.50 -10.29
CA PHE A 128 -6.08 -8.26 -9.96
C PHE A 128 -5.31 -7.60 -11.09
N ASN A 129 -5.69 -7.80 -12.35
CA ASN A 129 -5.16 -6.99 -13.44
C ASN A 129 -5.56 -5.52 -13.33
N ILE A 130 -6.81 -5.24 -12.95
CA ILE A 130 -7.27 -3.87 -12.67
C ILE A 130 -6.51 -3.29 -11.48
N LEU A 131 -6.38 -4.04 -10.39
CA LEU A 131 -5.59 -3.65 -9.22
C LEU A 131 -4.15 -3.31 -9.60
N ASN A 132 -3.51 -4.11 -10.45
CA ASN A 132 -2.13 -3.85 -10.89
C ASN A 132 -2.02 -2.54 -11.68
N LYS A 133 -2.96 -2.27 -12.61
CA LYS A 133 -2.99 -1.00 -13.36
C LYS A 133 -3.19 0.20 -12.43
N ILE A 134 -4.14 0.09 -11.50
CA ILE A 134 -4.47 1.17 -10.55
C ILE A 134 -3.35 1.37 -9.54
N SER A 135 -2.71 0.29 -9.09
CA SER A 135 -1.57 0.36 -8.17
C SER A 135 -0.40 1.10 -8.81
N LEU A 136 -0.14 0.88 -10.09
CA LEU A 136 0.89 1.62 -10.84
C LEU A 136 0.50 3.08 -11.02
N TYR A 137 -0.78 3.37 -11.32
CA TYR A 137 -1.26 4.73 -11.51
C TYR A 137 -1.21 5.57 -10.22
N LEU A 138 -1.62 4.99 -9.09
CA LEU A 138 -1.62 5.63 -7.78
C LEU A 138 -0.28 5.48 -7.03
N ASN A 139 0.74 4.86 -7.64
CA ASN A 139 2.03 4.55 -7.01
C ASN A 139 1.89 3.85 -5.64
N LEU A 140 1.00 2.85 -5.55
CA LEU A 140 0.78 2.08 -4.32
C LEU A 140 1.99 1.21 -3.99
N ASN A 141 2.36 1.19 -2.71
CA ASN A 141 3.39 0.27 -2.22
C ASN A 141 2.93 -1.20 -2.34
N LYS A 142 3.89 -2.13 -2.47
CA LYS A 142 3.63 -3.57 -2.54
C LYS A 142 2.86 -4.09 -1.32
N ASN A 143 3.11 -3.53 -0.13
CA ASN A 143 2.38 -3.89 1.09
C ASN A 143 0.89 -3.58 0.96
N ILE A 144 0.54 -2.37 0.53
CA ILE A 144 -0.85 -1.98 0.25
C ILE A 144 -1.46 -2.96 -0.75
N ARG A 145 -0.79 -3.23 -1.88
CA ARG A 145 -1.31 -4.15 -2.90
C ARG A 145 -1.58 -5.56 -2.36
N ASN A 146 -0.67 -6.09 -1.54
CA ASN A 146 -0.84 -7.41 -0.92
C ASN A 146 -2.02 -7.43 0.06
N ASN A 147 -2.17 -6.39 0.88
CA ASN A 147 -3.28 -6.25 1.82
C ASN A 147 -4.62 -6.13 1.08
N VAL A 148 -4.66 -5.35 0.00
CA VAL A 148 -5.85 -5.25 -0.86
C VAL A 148 -6.26 -6.62 -1.39
N ALA A 149 -5.30 -7.38 -1.91
CA ALA A 149 -5.57 -8.70 -2.47
C ALA A 149 -6.03 -9.69 -1.38
N TYR A 150 -5.44 -9.61 -0.18
CA TYR A 150 -5.87 -10.38 0.99
C TYR A 150 -7.31 -10.03 1.40
N TYR A 151 -7.66 -8.74 1.54
CA TYR A 151 -9.01 -8.31 1.91
C TYR A 151 -10.05 -8.71 0.89
N TYR A 152 -9.74 -8.56 -0.40
CA TYR A 152 -10.62 -8.99 -1.48
C TYR A 152 -10.90 -10.50 -1.41
N LYS A 153 -9.85 -11.34 -1.33
CA LYS A 153 -10.00 -12.80 -1.20
C LYS A 153 -10.76 -13.19 0.07
N LYS A 154 -10.51 -12.50 1.18
CA LYS A 154 -11.20 -12.75 2.46
C LYS A 154 -12.72 -12.53 2.31
N ILE A 155 -13.12 -11.42 1.69
CA ILE A 155 -14.54 -11.07 1.49
C ILE A 155 -15.21 -12.02 0.50
N VAL A 156 -14.58 -12.28 -0.65
CA VAL A 156 -15.13 -13.19 -1.68
C VAL A 156 -15.32 -14.61 -1.12
N LYS A 157 -14.46 -15.05 -0.20
CA LYS A 157 -14.58 -16.37 0.43
C LYS A 157 -15.74 -16.43 1.45
N SER A 158 -16.08 -15.32 2.10
CA SER A 158 -17.09 -15.26 3.15
C SER A 158 -18.48 -14.84 2.67
N GLU A 159 -18.58 -14.20 1.51
CA GLU A 159 -19.84 -13.74 0.91
C GLU A 159 -20.29 -14.70 -0.18
N GLU A 160 -21.56 -15.09 -0.20
CA GLU A 160 -22.13 -15.95 -1.25
C GLU A 160 -22.13 -15.28 -2.63
N LYS A 161 -22.44 -13.98 -2.67
CA LYS A 161 -22.51 -13.21 -3.91
C LYS A 161 -22.08 -11.77 -3.72
N VAL A 162 -20.99 -11.40 -4.39
CA VAL A 162 -20.51 -10.03 -4.45
C VAL A 162 -21.37 -9.21 -5.42
N ILE A 163 -21.86 -8.05 -4.98
CA ILE A 163 -22.69 -7.15 -5.80
C ILE A 163 -21.91 -6.66 -7.03
N ASN A 164 -20.72 -6.09 -6.80
CA ASN A 164 -19.86 -5.58 -7.83
C ASN A 164 -18.39 -5.73 -7.41
N ASN A 165 -17.64 -6.53 -8.15
CA ASN A 165 -16.24 -6.80 -7.85
C ASN A 165 -15.35 -5.58 -8.02
N ILE A 166 -15.70 -4.64 -8.92
CA ILE A 166 -14.93 -3.43 -9.19
C ILE A 166 -15.04 -2.44 -8.01
N SER A 167 -16.25 -2.28 -7.46
CA SER A 167 -16.44 -1.44 -6.28
C SER A 167 -15.85 -2.07 -5.02
N LEU A 168 -15.94 -3.39 -4.90
CA LEU A 168 -15.30 -4.14 -3.83
C LEU A 168 -13.79 -3.94 -3.82
N ILE A 169 -13.11 -4.08 -4.97
CA ILE A 169 -11.66 -3.87 -5.02
C ILE A 169 -11.29 -2.41 -4.75
N ALA A 170 -12.09 -1.44 -5.21
CA ALA A 170 -11.90 -0.03 -4.89
C ALA A 170 -12.03 0.25 -3.38
N PHE A 171 -13.00 -0.40 -2.72
CA PHE A 171 -13.15 -0.35 -1.27
C PHE A 171 -11.97 -1.01 -0.54
N CYS A 172 -11.47 -2.14 -1.04
CA CYS A 172 -10.30 -2.79 -0.46
C CYS A 172 -9.05 -1.89 -0.56
N ILE A 173 -8.84 -1.18 -1.68
CA ILE A 173 -7.77 -0.18 -1.84
C ILE A 173 -7.92 0.92 -0.81
N PHE A 174 -9.13 1.47 -0.68
CA PHE A 174 -9.42 2.51 0.30
C PHE A 174 -9.14 2.04 1.73
N PHE A 175 -9.64 0.86 2.10
CA PHE A 175 -9.48 0.28 3.44
C PHE A 175 -8.01 -0.05 3.76
N ALA A 176 -7.28 -0.64 2.81
CA ALA A 176 -5.85 -0.94 2.97
C ALA A 176 -5.01 0.33 3.09
N SER A 177 -5.31 1.36 2.27
CA SER A 177 -4.63 2.66 2.37
C SER A 177 -4.86 3.33 3.72
N ARG A 178 -5.97 3.04 4.42
CA ARG A 178 -6.22 3.59 5.77
C ARG A 178 -5.43 2.91 6.88
N LYS A 179 -5.04 1.65 6.67
CA LYS A 179 -4.32 0.86 7.68
C LYS A 179 -2.81 1.01 7.57
N GLU A 180 -2.31 1.44 6.42
CA GLU A 180 -0.88 1.55 6.15
C GLU A 180 -0.38 2.95 6.51
N ASN A 181 0.61 3.03 7.40
CA ASN A 181 1.19 4.30 7.88
C ASN A 181 2.27 4.86 6.94
N HIS A 182 2.77 4.07 6.00
CA HIS A 182 3.95 4.43 5.19
C HIS A 182 3.62 5.25 3.93
N ASN A 183 2.34 5.36 3.56
CA ASN A 183 1.89 6.22 2.48
C ASN A 183 0.92 7.28 3.04
N ALA A 184 1.02 8.51 2.55
CA ALA A 184 -0.02 9.49 2.80
C ALA A 184 -1.36 8.94 2.28
N PRO A 185 -2.43 9.03 3.08
CA PRO A 185 -3.66 8.31 2.78
C PRO A 185 -4.31 8.83 1.51
N ILE A 186 -4.63 7.91 0.62
CA ILE A 186 -5.23 8.25 -0.68
C ILE A 186 -6.70 8.58 -0.46
N THR A 187 -7.15 9.69 -1.05
CA THR A 187 -8.55 10.08 -0.91
C THR A 187 -9.45 9.17 -1.73
N ILE A 188 -10.69 9.01 -1.31
CA ILE A 188 -11.66 8.20 -2.05
C ILE A 188 -11.95 8.77 -3.44
N ASN A 189 -11.80 10.10 -3.60
CA ASN A 189 -11.94 10.77 -4.88
C ASN A 189 -10.78 10.42 -5.83
N GLU A 190 -9.55 10.39 -5.33
CA GLU A 190 -8.38 9.93 -6.12
C GLU A 190 -8.57 8.49 -6.59
N ILE A 191 -9.07 7.60 -5.72
CA ILE A 191 -9.37 6.21 -6.09
C ILE A 191 -10.44 6.20 -7.18
N SER A 192 -11.56 6.90 -6.97
CA SER A 192 -12.65 6.96 -7.95
C SER A 192 -12.18 7.45 -9.31
N ASN A 193 -11.39 8.53 -9.35
CA ASN A 193 -10.84 9.11 -10.56
C ASN A 193 -9.89 8.12 -11.26
N ALA A 194 -9.06 7.40 -10.51
CA ALA A 194 -8.19 6.36 -11.09
C ALA A 194 -9.01 5.27 -11.79
N PHE A 195 -10.08 4.77 -11.18
CA PHE A 195 -10.96 3.79 -11.82
C PHE A 195 -11.64 4.35 -13.08
N GLN A 196 -12.12 5.59 -13.03
CA GLN A 196 -12.76 6.26 -14.17
C GLN A 196 -11.79 6.47 -15.34
N ASN A 197 -10.54 6.82 -15.07
CA ASN A 197 -9.50 6.96 -16.09
C ASN A 197 -9.21 5.65 -16.85
N PHE A 198 -9.43 4.50 -16.21
CA PHE A 198 -9.34 3.19 -16.85
C PHE A 198 -10.67 2.68 -17.44
N GLY A 199 -11.70 3.53 -17.53
CA GLY A 199 -12.99 3.22 -18.14
C GLY A 199 -13.99 2.54 -17.21
N HIS A 200 -13.74 2.50 -15.90
CA HIS A 200 -14.65 1.89 -14.93
C HIS A 200 -15.60 2.93 -14.32
N ARG A 201 -16.91 2.64 -14.33
CA ARG A 201 -17.95 3.50 -13.74
C ARG A 201 -18.01 3.31 -12.22
N VAL A 202 -17.06 3.93 -11.51
CA VAL A 202 -16.98 3.91 -10.06
C VAL A 202 -17.15 5.33 -9.54
N ASN A 203 -17.98 5.50 -8.50
CA ASN A 203 -18.21 6.77 -7.82
C ASN A 203 -17.87 6.64 -6.33
N PRO A 204 -17.45 7.71 -5.63
CA PRO A 204 -17.10 7.63 -4.21
C PRO A 204 -18.24 7.08 -3.33
N ARG A 205 -19.48 7.50 -3.62
CA ARG A 205 -20.69 7.01 -2.94
C ARG A 205 -20.90 5.52 -3.11
N LEU A 206 -20.59 4.99 -4.30
CA LEU A 206 -20.74 3.59 -4.63
C LEU A 206 -19.69 2.74 -3.89
N ILE A 207 -18.44 3.22 -3.83
CA ILE A 207 -17.37 2.59 -3.05
C ILE A 207 -17.77 2.49 -1.56
N LEU A 208 -18.30 3.58 -0.99
CA LEU A 208 -18.70 3.60 0.42
C LEU A 208 -19.92 2.72 0.70
N ARG A 209 -20.97 2.83 -0.12
CA ARG A 209 -22.20 2.03 0.04
C ARG A 209 -21.88 0.55 0.04
N ASP A 210 -21.12 0.10 -0.96
CA ASP A 210 -20.77 -1.31 -1.09
C ASP A 210 -19.75 -1.70 0.01
N GLY A 211 -18.84 -0.80 0.36
CA GLY A 211 -17.86 -1.00 1.43
C GLY A 211 -18.46 -1.21 2.81
N ILE A 212 -19.52 -0.48 3.17
CA ILE A 212 -20.23 -0.66 4.46
C ILE A 212 -20.75 -2.09 4.58
N ARG A 213 -21.29 -2.67 3.50
CA ARG A 213 -21.77 -4.05 3.48
C ARG A 213 -20.65 -5.05 3.72
N TYR A 214 -19.43 -4.81 3.26
CA TYR A 214 -18.34 -5.80 3.42
C TYR A 214 -17.45 -5.53 4.63
N LYS A 215 -17.65 -4.39 5.31
CA LYS A 215 -16.81 -3.95 6.41
C LYS A 215 -16.80 -4.95 7.56
N HIS A 216 -17.91 -5.64 7.85
CA HIS A 216 -18.00 -6.59 8.97
C HIS A 216 -17.12 -7.83 8.81
N TYR A 217 -16.72 -8.19 7.59
CA TYR A 217 -15.73 -9.26 7.36
C TYR A 217 -14.29 -8.82 7.66
N LEU A 218 -14.07 -7.52 7.79
CA LEU A 218 -12.76 -6.92 8.06
C LEU A 218 -12.70 -6.46 9.53
N ASN A 219 -11.53 -6.58 10.16
CA ASN A 219 -11.37 -6.14 11.55
C ASN A 219 -11.65 -4.64 11.68
N ASN A 220 -12.38 -4.25 12.72
CA ASN A 220 -13.03 -2.95 12.84
C ASN A 220 -12.11 -1.80 13.30
N ASP A 221 -10.80 -2.05 13.42
CA ASP A 221 -9.84 -1.15 14.05
C ASP A 221 -9.39 0.03 13.17
N SER A 222 -10.18 0.43 12.16
CA SER A 222 -9.79 1.54 11.29
C SER A 222 -10.01 2.88 11.99
N LEU A 223 -8.92 3.55 12.38
CA LEU A 223 -8.95 4.92 12.88
C LEU A 223 -9.24 5.92 11.74
N PRO A 224 -9.96 7.02 12.00
CA PRO A 224 -10.08 8.10 11.03
C PRO A 224 -8.73 8.80 10.84
N HIS A 225 -8.40 9.16 9.59
CA HIS A 225 -7.19 9.94 9.31
C HIS A 225 -7.25 11.31 9.95
N ARG A 226 -6.08 11.79 10.35
CA ARG A 226 -5.90 13.11 10.93
C ARG A 226 -5.31 14.05 9.87
N SER A 227 -5.28 15.35 10.17
CA SER A 227 -4.72 16.36 9.26
C SER A 227 -3.22 16.20 9.08
N GLU A 228 -2.54 15.70 10.11
CA GLU A 228 -1.12 15.37 10.16
C GLU A 228 -0.73 14.36 9.06
N ASP A 229 -1.59 13.36 8.81
CA ASP A 229 -1.30 12.27 7.86
C ASP A 229 -1.17 12.79 6.41
N TYR A 230 -1.85 13.89 6.10
CA TYR A 230 -1.86 14.50 4.77
C TYR A 230 -0.77 15.56 4.58
N LEU A 231 -0.14 16.03 5.66
CA LEU A 231 0.71 17.23 5.64
C LEU A 231 1.86 17.09 4.66
N ILE A 232 2.66 16.02 4.79
CA ILE A 232 3.87 15.83 3.98
C ILE A 232 3.51 15.80 2.49
N ARG A 233 2.48 15.03 2.13
CA ARG A 233 2.03 14.92 0.74
C ARG A 233 1.55 16.24 0.17
N LEU A 234 0.69 16.97 0.88
CA LEU A 234 0.14 18.22 0.37
C LEU A 234 1.21 19.31 0.24
N VAL A 235 2.18 19.34 1.16
CA VAL A 235 3.33 20.24 1.02
C VAL A 235 4.15 19.87 -0.21
N ASP A 236 4.46 18.60 -0.42
CA ASP A 236 5.20 18.14 -1.61
C ASP A 236 4.47 18.49 -2.92
N GLU A 237 3.15 18.39 -2.96
CA GLU A 237 2.32 18.81 -4.10
C GLU A 237 2.43 20.32 -4.36
N VAL A 238 2.39 21.13 -3.30
CA VAL A 238 2.54 22.59 -3.39
C VAL A 238 3.94 22.99 -3.85
N ILE A 239 4.99 22.33 -3.35
CA ILE A 239 6.39 22.60 -3.73
C ILE A 239 6.64 22.25 -5.21
N LYS A 240 6.05 21.16 -5.71
CA LYS A 240 6.17 20.73 -7.11
C LYS A 240 5.39 21.62 -8.09
N HIS A 241 4.59 22.57 -7.60
CA HIS A 241 3.78 23.42 -8.46
C HIS A 241 4.65 24.34 -9.34
N LYS A 242 4.35 24.35 -10.65
CA LYS A 242 5.17 25.00 -11.70
C LYS A 242 5.47 26.48 -11.40
N PHE A 243 4.49 27.22 -10.89
CA PHE A 243 4.59 28.66 -10.66
C PHE A 243 5.25 29.05 -9.33
N LEU A 244 5.61 28.09 -8.47
CA LEU A 244 6.16 28.41 -7.16
C LEU A 244 7.55 29.06 -7.28
N LYS A 245 8.42 28.50 -8.12
CA LYS A 245 9.80 28.98 -8.31
C LYS A 245 9.84 30.43 -8.75
N GLU A 246 9.07 30.77 -9.78
CA GLU A 246 8.96 32.14 -10.29
C GLU A 246 8.45 33.10 -9.21
N ARG A 247 7.57 32.62 -8.34
CA ARG A 247 6.96 33.44 -7.31
C ARG A 247 7.90 33.72 -6.14
N ILE A 248 8.70 32.74 -5.73
CA ILE A 248 9.77 32.93 -4.73
C ILE A 248 10.71 34.06 -5.20
N VAL A 249 11.15 34.00 -6.47
CA VAL A 249 12.00 35.03 -7.08
C VAL A 249 11.28 36.39 -7.14
N LYS A 250 10.03 36.44 -7.62
CA LYS A 250 9.24 37.68 -7.71
C LYS A 250 8.98 38.34 -6.36
N LYS A 251 8.94 37.57 -5.27
CA LYS A 251 8.72 38.07 -3.91
C LYS A 251 10.03 38.44 -3.19
N GLY A 252 11.18 38.24 -3.83
CA GLY A 252 12.49 38.60 -3.27
C GLY A 252 12.90 37.73 -2.08
N VAL A 253 12.37 36.51 -1.98
CA VAL A 253 12.67 35.61 -0.87
C VAL A 253 13.97 34.87 -1.17
N LEU A 254 14.95 34.97 -0.27
CA LEU A 254 16.30 34.40 -0.39
C LEU A 254 16.39 32.90 -0.05
N TRP A 255 15.26 32.21 0.16
CA TRP A 255 15.25 30.82 0.56
C TRP A 255 15.33 29.86 -0.62
N SER A 256 16.03 28.76 -0.42
CA SER A 256 15.94 27.62 -1.33
C SER A 256 14.55 26.95 -1.24
N GLU A 257 14.16 26.20 -2.28
CA GLU A 257 12.91 25.42 -2.28
C GLU A 257 12.84 24.47 -1.07
N HIS A 258 13.97 23.87 -0.70
CA HIS A 258 14.06 22.94 0.42
C HIS A 258 13.93 23.65 1.78
N GLU A 259 14.54 24.81 1.93
CA GLU A 259 14.38 25.62 3.15
C GLU A 259 12.93 26.08 3.33
N PHE A 260 12.29 26.54 2.25
CA PHE A 260 10.88 26.94 2.29
C PHE A 260 9.99 25.75 2.66
N GLN A 261 10.22 24.58 2.06
CA GLN A 261 9.51 23.34 2.39
C GLN A 261 9.64 22.99 3.88
N ASN A 262 10.85 22.99 4.42
CA ASN A 262 11.10 22.65 5.82
C ASN A 262 10.43 23.64 6.78
N LYS A 263 10.55 24.95 6.52
CA LYS A 263 9.88 25.99 7.31
C LYS A 263 8.37 25.84 7.28
N LEU A 264 7.81 25.55 6.10
CA LEU A 264 6.37 25.38 5.94
C LEU A 264 5.86 24.14 6.68
N ILE A 265 6.58 23.01 6.63
CA ILE A 265 6.24 21.81 7.41
C ILE A 265 6.28 22.10 8.92
N MET A 266 7.35 22.74 9.40
CA MET A 266 7.49 23.07 10.82
C MET A 266 6.36 23.98 11.29
N LYS A 267 6.06 25.05 10.55
CA LYS A 267 4.98 25.98 10.90
C LYS A 267 3.60 25.30 10.86
N CYS A 268 3.36 24.40 9.91
CA CYS A 268 2.13 23.62 9.88
C CYS A 268 1.98 22.71 11.11
N ARG A 269 3.08 22.10 11.58
CA ARG A 269 3.07 21.29 12.81
C ARG A 269 2.79 22.15 14.05
N GLU A 270 3.41 23.31 14.17
CA GLU A 270 3.13 24.27 15.24
C GLU A 270 1.64 24.67 15.28
N ILE A 271 1.06 25.00 14.12
CA ILE A 271 -0.37 25.34 14.02
C ILE A 271 -1.25 24.16 14.43
N LEU A 272 -0.90 22.95 13.98
CA LEU A 272 -1.63 21.74 14.37
C LEU A 272 -1.54 21.55 15.89
N GLU A 273 -0.35 21.54 16.49
CA GLU A 273 -0.18 21.38 17.94
C GLU A 273 -0.99 22.41 18.75
N ALA A 274 -1.07 23.65 18.27
CA ALA A 274 -1.88 24.71 18.88
C ALA A 274 -3.40 24.55 18.68
N LEU A 275 -3.86 23.77 17.69
CA LEU A 275 -5.28 23.52 17.40
C LEU A 275 -5.82 22.31 18.19
N PRO A 276 -6.67 22.50 19.22
CA PRO A 276 -7.28 21.40 19.96
C PRO A 276 -8.22 20.56 19.09
N LEU A 277 -8.34 19.26 19.41
CA LEU A 277 -9.17 18.30 18.67
C LEU A 277 -10.64 18.75 18.54
N TRP A 278 -11.18 19.43 19.55
CA TRP A 278 -12.55 19.98 19.53
C TRP A 278 -12.77 20.98 18.38
N GLN A 279 -11.83 21.90 18.19
CA GLN A 279 -11.90 22.90 17.12
C GLN A 279 -11.69 22.29 15.73
N ARG A 280 -11.00 21.15 15.63
CA ARG A 280 -10.84 20.42 14.37
C ARG A 280 -12.04 19.54 14.04
N GLY A 281 -12.87 19.22 15.05
CA GLY A 281 -14.02 18.31 14.93
C GLY A 281 -15.00 18.72 13.83
N GLY A 282 -15.56 17.72 13.13
CA GLY A 282 -16.58 17.91 12.09
C GLY A 282 -16.08 18.43 10.74
N ARG A 283 -14.80 18.80 10.62
CA ARG A 283 -14.21 19.28 9.37
C ARG A 283 -13.48 18.16 8.64
N ASN A 284 -13.37 18.28 7.32
CA ASN A 284 -12.60 17.32 6.52
C ASN A 284 -11.10 17.53 6.76
N PRO A 285 -10.37 16.53 7.32
CA PRO A 285 -8.95 16.68 7.66
C PRO A 285 -8.08 17.08 6.47
N PHE A 286 -8.40 16.58 5.26
CA PHE A 286 -7.67 16.88 4.04
C PHE A 286 -7.77 18.36 3.63
N ILE A 287 -9.00 18.91 3.66
CA ILE A 287 -9.25 20.31 3.32
C ILE A 287 -8.64 21.22 4.39
N LEU A 288 -8.76 20.83 5.66
CA LEU A 288 -8.17 21.57 6.78
C LEU A 288 -6.65 21.67 6.64
N THR A 289 -5.95 20.60 6.25
CA THR A 289 -4.50 20.64 6.01
C THR A 289 -4.14 21.62 4.89
N GLY A 290 -4.91 21.66 3.79
CA GLY A 290 -4.73 22.67 2.73
C GLY A 290 -4.89 24.11 3.22
N ALA A 291 -5.87 24.35 4.11
CA ALA A 291 -6.06 25.67 4.73
C ALA A 291 -4.95 26.01 5.74
N ILE A 292 -4.41 25.03 6.46
CA ILE A 292 -3.28 25.20 7.37
C ILE A 292 -2.00 25.57 6.60
N ILE A 293 -1.75 24.94 5.44
CA ILE A 293 -0.63 25.31 4.56
C ILE A 293 -0.74 26.78 4.13
N TYR A 294 -1.95 27.25 3.80
CA TYR A 294 -2.20 28.64 3.48
C TYR A 294 -1.94 29.59 4.66
N LEU A 295 -2.37 29.21 5.87
CA LEU A 295 -2.11 29.99 7.09
C LEU A 295 -0.62 30.02 7.41
N ALA A 296 0.07 28.89 7.31
CA ALA A 296 1.49 28.74 7.62
C ALA A 296 2.35 29.70 6.79
N ASP A 297 2.11 29.79 5.48
CA ASP A 297 2.82 30.73 4.62
C ASP A 297 2.59 32.20 5.03
N LYS A 298 1.38 32.56 5.47
CA LYS A 298 1.11 33.91 5.99
C LYS A 298 1.82 34.21 7.30
N LEU A 299 1.88 33.23 8.21
CA LEU A 299 2.59 33.41 9.48
C LEU A 299 4.09 33.50 9.24
N ILE A 300 4.66 32.65 8.38
CA ILE A 300 6.06 32.74 7.96
C ILE A 300 6.35 34.12 7.35
N ALA A 301 5.47 34.62 6.48
CA ALA A 301 5.61 35.94 5.92
C ALA A 301 5.64 37.05 6.99
N LYS A 302 4.82 36.94 8.04
CA LYS A 302 4.83 37.88 9.18
C LYS A 302 6.09 37.75 10.04
N ASP A 303 6.53 36.53 10.32
CA ASP A 303 7.69 36.25 11.19
C ASP A 303 9.02 36.72 10.57
N TYR A 304 9.14 36.71 9.24
CA TYR A 304 10.34 37.11 8.52
C TYR A 304 10.23 38.46 7.80
N ASP A 305 9.16 39.23 8.05
CA ASP A 305 8.85 40.52 7.41
C ASP A 305 8.94 40.46 5.87
N GLN A 306 8.29 39.44 5.29
CA GLN A 306 8.27 39.16 3.86
C GLN A 306 6.84 39.10 3.32
N LYS A 307 6.70 39.09 2.00
CA LYS A 307 5.39 38.90 1.34
C LYS A 307 5.06 37.41 1.24
N PRO A 308 3.79 37.01 1.50
CA PRO A 308 3.38 35.61 1.39
C PRO A 308 3.57 35.09 -0.04
N ILE A 309 4.11 33.88 -0.13
CA ILE A 309 4.43 33.22 -1.40
C ILE A 309 3.18 32.50 -1.90
N LEU A 310 2.41 31.83 -1.06
CA LEU A 310 1.27 31.01 -1.48
C LEU A 310 -0.01 31.82 -1.63
N THR A 311 -0.82 31.45 -2.63
CA THR A 311 -2.21 31.91 -2.75
C THR A 311 -3.15 30.74 -2.61
N GLN A 312 -4.42 31.03 -2.31
CA GLN A 312 -5.48 30.03 -2.28
C GLN A 312 -5.58 29.31 -3.64
N LYS A 313 -5.42 30.04 -4.75
CA LYS A 313 -5.37 29.48 -6.11
C LYS A 313 -4.22 28.49 -6.31
N ILE A 314 -2.99 28.83 -5.89
CA ILE A 314 -1.83 27.92 -6.03
C ILE A 314 -2.06 26.63 -5.24
N ILE A 315 -2.56 26.74 -4.01
CA ILE A 315 -2.83 25.58 -3.17
C ILE A 315 -3.96 24.75 -3.79
N SER A 316 -5.00 25.40 -4.30
CA SER A 316 -6.13 24.74 -4.97
C SER A 316 -5.68 23.95 -6.20
N GLU A 317 -4.88 24.56 -7.08
CA GLU A 317 -4.34 23.92 -8.29
C GLU A 317 -3.38 22.77 -7.96
N ALA A 318 -2.54 22.93 -6.94
CA ALA A 318 -1.58 21.91 -6.52
C ALA A 318 -2.26 20.68 -5.88
N THR A 319 -3.24 20.92 -5.00
CA THR A 319 -3.82 19.88 -4.12
C THR A 319 -5.18 19.35 -4.59
N SER A 320 -5.74 19.93 -5.66
CA SER A 320 -7.11 19.67 -6.13
C SER A 320 -8.21 19.93 -5.09
N ILE A 321 -7.91 20.74 -4.06
CA ILE A 321 -8.91 21.23 -3.09
C ILE A 321 -9.58 22.48 -3.69
N ALA A 322 -10.89 22.61 -3.55
CA ALA A 322 -11.59 23.78 -4.05
C ALA A 322 -11.19 25.07 -3.29
N GLU A 323 -10.93 26.16 -4.02
CA GLU A 323 -10.47 27.43 -3.45
C GLU A 323 -11.41 27.97 -2.37
N TYR A 324 -12.73 27.87 -2.59
CA TYR A 324 -13.74 28.32 -1.62
C TYR A 324 -13.68 27.52 -0.31
N SER A 325 -13.33 26.22 -0.36
CA SER A 325 -13.22 25.38 0.83
C SER A 325 -11.99 25.73 1.67
N ILE A 326 -10.87 26.07 1.00
CA ILE A 326 -9.66 26.59 1.68
C ILE A 326 -10.01 27.91 2.37
N ARG A 327 -10.74 28.80 1.68
CA ARG A 327 -11.17 30.09 2.21
C ARG A 327 -12.10 29.95 3.40
N ASP A 328 -13.07 29.05 3.33
CA ASP A 328 -14.03 28.79 4.41
C ASP A 328 -13.32 28.37 5.70
N HIS A 329 -12.45 27.36 5.63
CA HIS A 329 -11.67 26.92 6.79
C HIS A 329 -10.69 27.98 7.28
N TYR A 330 -10.11 28.77 6.38
CA TYR A 330 -9.23 29.87 6.76
C TYR A 330 -9.99 30.97 7.53
N VAL A 331 -11.12 31.46 7.00
CA VAL A 331 -11.86 32.58 7.59
C VAL A 331 -12.58 32.18 8.86
N ASN A 332 -13.24 31.02 8.87
CA ASN A 332 -14.12 30.62 9.98
C ASN A 332 -13.37 30.00 11.16
N LEU A 333 -12.18 29.45 10.94
CA LEU A 333 -11.43 28.74 11.97
C LEU A 333 -10.04 29.33 12.19
N LEU A 334 -9.21 29.38 11.15
CA LEU A 334 -7.78 29.63 11.33
C LEU A 334 -7.44 31.10 11.60
N LYS A 335 -8.08 32.03 10.86
CA LYS A 335 -7.80 33.46 10.96
C LYS A 335 -8.13 34.01 12.36
N PRO A 336 -9.31 33.75 12.97
CA PRO A 336 -9.64 34.27 14.30
C PRO A 336 -8.72 33.77 15.43
N ILE A 337 -8.07 32.62 15.23
CA ILE A 337 -7.21 32.01 16.26
C ILE A 337 -5.77 32.50 16.14
N PHE A 338 -5.25 32.62 14.92
CA PHE A 338 -3.81 32.84 14.68
C PHE A 338 -3.47 34.23 14.13
N ILE A 339 -4.45 34.95 13.60
CA ILE A 339 -4.24 36.28 13.01
C ILE A 339 -5.18 37.24 13.74
N ASN A 340 -4.66 37.81 14.83
CA ASN A 340 -5.24 38.99 15.49
C ASN A 340 -5.10 40.22 14.59
#